data_AF-A0A846BPJ2-F1
#
_entry.id   AF-A0A846BPJ2-F1
#
_cell.length_a   1.000
_cell.length_b   1.000
_cell.length_c   1.000
_cell.angle_alpha   90.00
_cell.angle_beta   90.00
_cell.angle_gamma   90.00
#
_symmetry.space_group_name_H-M   'P 1'
#
loop_
_entity.id
_entity.type
_entity.pdbx_description
1 polymer ?
#
loop_
_entity_poly.entity_id
_entity_poly.type
_entity_poly.pdbx_seq_one_letter_code
_entity_poly.pdbx_strand_id
1 'polypeptide(L)'
;MAEETKPNPEEAQTPPEKPAAKEAKAKKAKPPAVETKPFNEFIEQHYLPALKTAFAKQGVSDVDVTFVKEKIQIPGMSPTDDCWQVKGNWNQGQRQFNVYFPDEDIKKRKAFSSSANGVKPSTIESFMIDERKVTLDLMVFYVIQRLNAQKWLAWN
;
A
#
# COMPACT_ATOMS: atom_id res chain seq x y z
N MET A 1 -6.33 76.86 -35.02
CA MET A 1 -7.51 76.08 -34.64
C MET A 1 -7.11 74.60 -34.64
N ALA A 2 -6.73 73.93 -33.55
CA ALA A 2 -6.97 74.22 -32.13
C ALA A 2 -8.49 74.35 -31.83
N GLU A 3 -9.15 73.82 -30.80
CA GLU A 3 -8.83 73.17 -29.51
C GLU A 3 -9.90 72.05 -29.27
N GLU A 4 -9.83 71.03 -28.39
CA GLU A 4 -8.81 70.56 -27.42
C GLU A 4 -9.07 69.07 -26.97
N THR A 5 -8.08 68.48 -26.27
CA THR A 5 -8.12 67.67 -25.00
C THR A 5 -9.32 66.77 -24.64
N LYS A 6 -9.15 65.43 -24.45
CA LYS A 6 -8.56 64.66 -23.30
C LYS A 6 -9.46 64.67 -22.03
N PRO A 7 -9.21 63.88 -20.94
CA PRO A 7 -8.16 62.88 -20.66
C PRO A 7 -8.75 61.43 -20.58
N ASN A 8 -8.26 60.37 -19.89
CA ASN A 8 -7.12 60.17 -18.96
C ASN A 8 -6.41 58.78 -19.21
N PRO A 9 -5.98 57.88 -18.27
CA PRO A 9 -4.85 56.98 -18.54
C PRO A 9 -5.22 55.47 -18.39
N GLU A 10 -4.30 54.48 -18.43
CA GLU A 10 -3.33 54.18 -17.36
C GLU A 10 -2.07 53.47 -17.87
N GLU A 11 -1.01 53.58 -17.07
CA GLU A 11 0.38 53.24 -17.35
C GLU A 11 0.74 51.80 -16.87
N ALA A 12 2.03 51.55 -16.67
CA ALA A 12 2.65 50.35 -16.05
C ALA A 12 2.72 49.08 -16.94
N GLN A 13 3.86 48.81 -17.58
CA GLN A 13 5.08 48.25 -16.95
C GLN A 13 4.83 46.88 -16.30
N THR A 14 5.11 45.81 -17.03
CA THR A 14 5.12 44.42 -16.55
C THR A 14 6.16 44.22 -15.43
N PRO A 15 5.75 43.84 -14.20
CA PRO A 15 6.68 43.58 -13.09
C PRO A 15 7.47 42.26 -13.24
N PRO A 16 8.52 42.03 -12.42
CA PRO A 16 9.56 41.05 -12.69
C PRO A 16 9.17 39.59 -12.38
N GLU A 17 9.89 38.70 -13.06
CA GLU A 17 9.81 37.25 -12.90
C GLU A 17 10.13 36.80 -11.47
N LYS A 18 9.16 36.17 -10.80
CA LYS A 18 9.33 35.51 -9.50
C LYS A 18 8.91 34.04 -9.62
N PRO A 19 9.86 33.09 -9.73
CA PRO A 19 9.55 31.67 -9.67
C PRO A 19 9.20 31.27 -8.23
N ALA A 20 7.93 31.43 -7.87
CA ALA A 20 7.39 30.89 -6.64
C ALA A 20 6.82 29.47 -6.85
N ALA A 21 7.26 28.57 -5.97
CA ALA A 21 6.62 27.31 -5.60
C ALA A 21 6.84 26.07 -6.48
N LYS A 22 6.98 24.96 -5.74
CA LYS A 22 6.91 23.55 -6.17
C LYS A 22 8.10 23.10 -7.00
N GLU A 23 9.23 23.00 -6.29
CA GLU A 23 10.14 21.87 -6.43
C GLU A 23 9.34 20.60 -6.78
N ALA A 24 9.77 19.93 -7.85
CA ALA A 24 9.11 18.75 -8.33
C ALA A 24 9.09 17.70 -7.22
N LYS A 25 7.90 17.44 -6.65
CA LYS A 25 7.62 16.12 -6.05
C LYS A 25 7.97 15.11 -7.12
N ALA A 26 9.13 14.47 -6.95
CA ALA A 26 9.67 13.53 -7.91
C ALA A 26 8.54 12.60 -8.32
N LYS A 27 8.31 12.48 -9.64
CA LYS A 27 7.34 11.55 -10.19
C LYS A 27 7.76 10.16 -9.74
N LYS A 28 7.24 9.72 -8.59
CA LYS A 28 7.42 8.36 -8.06
C LYS A 28 6.96 7.47 -9.20
N ALA A 29 7.93 6.84 -9.87
CA ALA A 29 7.69 6.22 -11.16
C ALA A 29 6.49 5.29 -11.02
N LYS A 30 5.50 5.40 -11.92
CA LYS A 30 4.38 4.47 -11.97
C LYS A 30 5.00 3.07 -11.90
N PRO A 31 4.74 2.22 -10.89
CA PRO A 31 5.06 0.80 -10.99
C PRO A 31 4.18 0.30 -12.14
N PRO A 32 4.74 0.02 -13.32
CA PRO A 32 3.96 0.02 -14.54
C PRO A 32 3.28 -1.33 -14.68
N ALA A 33 1.95 -1.32 -14.83
CA ALA A 33 1.15 -2.42 -15.41
C ALA A 33 1.52 -3.86 -14.95
N VAL A 34 1.86 -4.06 -13.67
CA VAL A 34 2.11 -5.41 -13.14
C VAL A 34 0.80 -6.16 -12.87
N GLU A 35 -0.33 -5.44 -12.80
CA GLU A 35 -1.67 -5.98 -12.58
C GLU A 35 -2.27 -6.75 -13.78
N THR A 36 -1.60 -6.77 -14.94
CA THR A 36 -2.01 -7.57 -16.11
C THR A 36 -1.30 -8.92 -16.21
N LYS A 37 -0.42 -9.23 -15.25
CA LYS A 37 0.13 -10.59 -15.06
C LYS A 37 -0.86 -11.43 -14.25
N PRO A 38 -0.82 -12.78 -14.36
CA PRO A 38 -1.61 -13.63 -13.47
C PRO A 38 -1.29 -13.32 -12.01
N PHE A 39 -2.34 -13.31 -11.19
CA PHE A 39 -2.32 -12.92 -9.77
C PHE A 39 -1.17 -13.60 -8.99
N ASN A 40 -0.98 -14.91 -9.19
CA ASN A 40 0.08 -15.70 -8.58
C ASN A 40 1.49 -15.14 -8.86
N GLU A 41 1.86 -14.96 -10.13
CA GLU A 41 3.18 -14.42 -10.48
C GLU A 41 3.40 -13.00 -9.96
N PHE A 42 2.34 -12.17 -9.94
CA PHE A 42 2.41 -10.85 -9.32
C PHE A 42 2.72 -10.95 -7.82
N ILE A 43 2.04 -11.84 -7.11
CA ILE A 43 2.27 -12.03 -5.67
C ILE A 43 3.69 -12.56 -5.44
N GLU A 44 4.06 -13.68 -6.09
CA GLU A 44 5.32 -14.38 -5.84
C GLU A 44 6.55 -13.56 -6.27
N GLN A 45 6.55 -13.01 -7.49
CA GLN A 45 7.74 -12.32 -8.02
C GLN A 45 7.84 -10.84 -7.63
N HIS A 46 6.73 -10.17 -7.30
CA HIS A 46 6.73 -8.73 -7.04
C HIS A 46 6.29 -8.38 -5.62
N TYR A 47 5.18 -8.95 -5.12
CA TYR A 47 4.67 -8.62 -3.79
C TYR A 47 5.53 -9.17 -2.64
N LEU A 48 5.94 -10.45 -2.69
CA LEU A 48 6.81 -11.05 -1.67
C LEU A 48 8.14 -10.28 -1.48
N PRO A 49 8.96 -10.00 -2.51
CA PRO A 49 10.21 -9.26 -2.32
C PRO A 49 9.97 -7.79 -1.94
N ALA A 50 8.87 -7.17 -2.39
CA ALA A 50 8.53 -5.81 -1.98
C ALA A 50 8.14 -5.72 -0.50
N LEU A 51 7.41 -6.71 0.02
CA LEU A 51 7.17 -6.86 1.46
C LEU A 51 8.50 -7.02 2.21
N LYS A 52 9.35 -8.01 1.85
CA LYS A 52 10.66 -8.20 2.50
C LYS A 52 11.49 -6.90 2.54
N THR A 53 11.51 -6.16 1.43
CA THR A 53 12.19 -4.85 1.33
C THR A 53 11.58 -3.78 2.24
N ALA A 54 10.25 -3.74 2.38
CA ALA A 54 9.58 -2.77 3.23
C ALA A 54 9.73 -3.08 4.73
N PHE A 55 9.70 -4.36 5.11
CA PHE A 55 10.02 -4.81 6.47
C PHE A 55 11.48 -4.49 6.84
N ALA A 56 12.44 -4.72 5.94
CA ALA A 56 13.84 -4.35 6.16
C ALA A 56 14.01 -2.84 6.40
N LYS A 57 13.26 -1.99 5.69
CA LYS A 57 13.18 -0.52 5.93
C LYS A 57 12.52 -0.14 7.26
N GLN A 58 11.87 -1.08 7.95
CA GLN A 58 11.32 -0.90 9.30
C GLN A 58 12.20 -1.55 10.37
N GLY A 59 13.41 -2.02 10.02
CA GLY A 59 14.33 -2.69 10.95
C GLY A 59 14.06 -4.18 11.13
N VAL A 60 13.12 -4.77 10.38
CA VAL A 60 12.80 -6.21 10.44
C VAL A 60 13.36 -6.90 9.20
N SER A 61 14.56 -7.46 9.32
CA SER A 61 15.19 -8.26 8.24
C SER A 61 14.78 -9.74 8.28
N ASP A 62 14.39 -10.24 9.44
CA ASP A 62 13.98 -11.63 9.73
C ASP A 62 12.50 -11.88 9.36
N VAL A 63 12.09 -11.52 8.13
CA VAL A 63 10.71 -11.76 7.66
C VAL A 63 10.65 -12.83 6.57
N ASP A 64 9.92 -13.89 6.88
CA ASP A 64 9.58 -14.94 5.93
C ASP A 64 8.14 -14.79 5.47
N VAL A 65 8.00 -14.54 4.17
CA VAL A 65 6.72 -14.36 3.51
C VAL A 65 6.54 -15.50 2.52
N THR A 66 5.45 -16.23 2.69
CA THR A 66 5.06 -17.41 1.93
C THR A 66 3.70 -17.18 1.29
N PHE A 67 3.46 -17.82 0.15
CA PHE A 67 2.20 -17.77 -0.58
C PHE A 67 1.66 -19.18 -0.74
N VAL A 68 0.47 -19.44 -0.21
CA VAL A 68 -0.14 -20.78 -0.19
C VAL A 68 -1.64 -20.69 -0.48
N LYS A 69 -2.19 -21.73 -1.13
CA LYS A 69 -3.64 -21.90 -1.29
C LYS A 69 -4.14 -22.90 -0.24
N GLU A 70 -5.07 -22.47 0.60
CA GLU A 70 -5.58 -23.25 1.73
C GLU A 70 -6.94 -22.68 2.17
N LYS A 71 -7.74 -23.49 2.86
CA LYS A 71 -9.01 -23.03 3.47
C LYS A 71 -8.74 -22.11 4.64
N ILE A 72 -9.57 -21.07 4.79
CA ILE A 72 -9.51 -20.15 5.94
C ILE A 72 -9.99 -20.89 7.19
N GLN A 73 -9.06 -21.50 7.93
CA GLN A 73 -9.33 -22.15 9.22
C GLN A 73 -9.13 -21.17 10.38
N ILE A 74 -10.04 -20.19 10.50
CA ILE A 74 -10.06 -19.23 11.60
C ILE A 74 -11.15 -19.64 12.60
N PRO A 75 -10.81 -19.80 13.90
CA PRO A 75 -11.79 -20.22 14.90
C PRO A 75 -12.90 -19.17 15.03
N GLY A 76 -14.14 -19.60 14.83
CA GLY A 76 -15.33 -18.73 14.89
C GLY A 76 -15.85 -18.24 13.52
N MET A 77 -15.16 -18.53 12.41
CA MET A 77 -15.69 -18.31 11.06
C MET A 77 -15.94 -19.67 10.38
N SER A 78 -17.01 -19.78 9.59
CA SER A 78 -17.25 -20.96 8.75
C SER A 78 -16.05 -21.17 7.82
N PRO A 79 -15.56 -22.41 7.65
CA PRO A 79 -14.45 -22.69 6.74
C PRO A 79 -14.85 -22.26 5.33
N THR A 80 -14.22 -21.17 4.87
CA THR A 80 -14.43 -20.63 3.52
C THR A 80 -13.65 -21.48 2.53
N ASP A 81 -14.08 -21.50 1.27
CA ASP A 81 -13.43 -22.20 0.16
C ASP A 81 -11.92 -21.91 0.04
N ASP A 82 -11.21 -22.79 -0.67
CA ASP A 82 -9.76 -22.74 -0.84
C ASP A 82 -9.31 -21.42 -1.48
N CYS A 83 -8.80 -20.51 -0.65
CA CYS A 83 -8.37 -19.17 -1.06
C CYS A 83 -6.84 -19.07 -1.12
N TRP A 84 -6.34 -18.11 -1.89
CA TRP A 84 -4.92 -17.74 -1.79
C TRP A 84 -4.68 -16.88 -0.57
N GLN A 85 -3.64 -17.20 0.19
CA GLN A 85 -3.23 -16.44 1.35
C GLN A 85 -1.70 -16.23 1.36
N VAL A 86 -1.31 -14.97 1.57
CA VAL A 86 0.08 -14.58 1.81
C VAL A 86 0.31 -14.60 3.32
N LYS A 87 1.04 -15.59 3.81
CA LYS A 87 1.43 -15.73 5.23
C LYS A 87 2.84 -15.17 5.41
N GLY A 88 2.97 -14.04 6.11
CA GLY A 88 4.25 -13.51 6.57
C GLY A 88 4.45 -13.77 8.06
N ASN A 89 5.62 -14.25 8.47
CA ASN A 89 6.02 -14.38 9.86
C ASN A 89 7.41 -13.77 10.09
N TRP A 90 7.67 -13.28 11.30
CA TRP A 90 8.94 -12.68 11.70
C TRP A 90 9.12 -12.72 13.21
N ASN A 91 10.33 -12.33 13.67
CA ASN A 91 10.68 -12.29 15.08
C ASN A 91 10.54 -13.68 15.72
N GLN A 92 11.23 -14.67 15.10
CA GLN A 92 11.16 -16.10 15.48
C GLN A 92 9.72 -16.67 15.51
N GLY A 93 8.87 -16.25 14.57
CA GLY A 93 7.47 -16.66 14.50
C GLY A 93 6.56 -16.07 15.59
N GLN A 94 7.06 -15.17 16.45
CA GLN A 94 6.22 -14.48 17.42
C GLN A 94 5.19 -13.57 16.74
N ARG A 95 5.49 -13.01 15.56
CA ARG A 95 4.58 -12.14 14.83
C ARG A 95 4.27 -12.73 13.47
N GLN A 96 2.99 -12.71 13.09
CA GLN A 96 2.54 -13.17 11.78
C GLN A 96 1.40 -12.30 11.23
N PHE A 97 1.36 -12.16 9.90
CA PHE A 97 0.26 -11.53 9.16
C PHE A 97 -0.18 -12.45 8.02
N ASN A 98 -1.48 -12.49 7.77
CA ASN A 98 -2.07 -13.24 6.67
C ASN A 98 -2.89 -12.28 5.81
N VAL A 99 -2.60 -12.21 4.50
CA VAL A 99 -3.44 -11.47 3.53
C VAL A 99 -4.18 -12.48 2.67
N TYR A 100 -5.50 -12.47 2.75
CA TYR A 100 -6.41 -13.41 2.10
C TYR A 100 -6.99 -12.81 0.83
N PHE A 101 -6.99 -13.60 -0.24
CA PHE A 101 -7.48 -13.27 -1.57
C PHE A 101 -8.51 -14.32 -2.01
N PRO A 102 -9.77 -14.23 -1.53
CA PRO A 102 -10.83 -15.18 -1.85
C PRO A 102 -11.16 -15.25 -3.35
N ASP A 103 -10.99 -14.13 -4.06
CA ASP A 103 -11.33 -13.99 -5.47
C ASP A 103 -10.16 -14.25 -6.45
N GLU A 104 -9.00 -14.68 -5.96
CA GLU A 104 -7.75 -14.88 -6.75
C GLU A 104 -7.32 -13.62 -7.53
N ASP A 105 -7.67 -12.42 -7.06
CA ASP A 105 -7.51 -11.15 -7.77
C ASP A 105 -7.17 -9.99 -6.82
N ILE A 106 -6.28 -9.08 -7.23
CA ILE A 106 -5.83 -7.95 -6.41
C ILE A 106 -6.77 -6.73 -6.42
N LYS A 107 -7.83 -6.68 -7.21
CA LYS A 107 -8.78 -5.54 -7.28
C LYS A 107 -10.09 -5.82 -6.57
N LYS A 108 -10.39 -7.10 -6.34
CA LYS A 108 -11.57 -7.57 -5.62
C LYS A 108 -11.33 -7.60 -4.10
N ARG A 109 -12.25 -8.25 -3.37
CA ARG A 109 -12.26 -8.35 -1.90
C ARG A 109 -10.98 -8.98 -1.39
N LYS A 110 -10.42 -8.40 -0.33
CA LYS A 110 -9.30 -8.95 0.42
C LYS A 110 -9.61 -8.89 1.91
N ALA A 111 -9.07 -9.85 2.62
CA ALA A 111 -9.04 -9.84 4.08
C ALA A 111 -7.60 -9.73 4.56
N PHE A 112 -7.41 -9.11 5.71
CA PHE A 112 -6.14 -9.07 6.42
C PHE A 112 -6.36 -9.64 7.81
N SER A 113 -5.38 -10.42 8.27
CA SER A 113 -5.29 -10.85 9.64
C SER A 113 -3.86 -10.69 10.12
N SER A 114 -3.71 -10.61 11.43
CA SER A 114 -2.47 -10.36 12.14
C SER A 114 -2.57 -11.07 13.48
N SER A 115 -1.53 -11.81 13.84
CA SER A 115 -1.42 -12.43 15.15
C SER A 115 -0.04 -12.24 15.77
N ALA A 116 0.00 -12.07 17.10
CA ALA A 116 1.21 -11.98 17.90
C ALA A 116 1.35 -13.22 18.80
N ASN A 117 2.50 -13.37 19.45
CA ASN A 117 2.86 -14.46 20.35
C ASN A 117 2.69 -15.88 19.74
N GLY A 118 2.80 -16.02 18.41
CA GLY A 118 2.72 -17.30 17.71
C GLY A 118 1.34 -18.00 17.74
N VAL A 119 0.30 -17.39 18.32
CA VAL A 119 -1.06 -17.94 18.26
C VAL A 119 -1.66 -17.77 16.87
N LYS A 120 -2.56 -18.68 16.48
CA LYS A 120 -3.25 -18.63 15.17
C LYS A 120 -4.02 -17.31 15.01
N PRO A 121 -4.13 -16.77 13.78
CA PRO A 121 -4.99 -15.61 13.51
C PRO A 121 -6.46 -15.91 13.87
N SER A 122 -7.03 -15.08 14.74
CA SER A 122 -8.44 -15.19 15.19
C SER A 122 -9.34 -14.08 14.64
N THR A 123 -8.77 -13.03 14.05
CA THR A 123 -9.51 -11.83 13.61
C THR A 123 -9.29 -11.60 12.12
N ILE A 124 -10.36 -11.59 11.31
CA ILE A 124 -10.31 -11.07 9.95
C ILE A 124 -10.76 -9.62 9.96
N GLU A 125 -9.94 -8.76 9.37
CA GLU A 125 -10.26 -7.40 9.02
C GLU A 125 -10.45 -7.25 7.51
N SER A 126 -11.28 -6.30 7.08
CA SER A 126 -11.37 -5.90 5.67
C SER A 126 -10.08 -5.20 5.24
N PHE A 127 -9.48 -5.62 4.11
CA PHE A 127 -8.24 -5.04 3.60
C PHE A 127 -8.45 -4.33 2.27
N MET A 128 -8.08 -3.06 2.21
CA MET A 128 -8.17 -2.20 1.03
C MET A 128 -9.52 -2.25 0.29
N ILE A 129 -10.61 -1.91 0.99
CA ILE A 129 -11.99 -1.97 0.47
C ILE A 129 -12.52 -0.66 -0.13
N ASP A 130 -11.86 0.47 0.10
CA ASP A 130 -12.23 1.81 -0.43
C ASP A 130 -11.42 2.15 -1.71
N GLU A 131 -10.30 1.45 -1.89
CA GLU A 131 -9.24 1.75 -2.82
C GLU A 131 -9.58 1.33 -4.25
N ARG A 132 -10.25 2.23 -4.98
CA ARG A 132 -10.59 2.09 -6.42
C ARG A 132 -9.41 1.72 -7.35
N LYS A 133 -8.17 1.90 -6.88
CA LYS A 133 -6.95 1.52 -7.60
C LYS A 133 -5.99 0.85 -6.63
N VAL A 134 -5.71 -0.42 -6.89
CA VAL A 134 -4.71 -1.18 -6.16
C VAL A 134 -3.37 -1.02 -6.88
N THR A 135 -2.29 -0.93 -6.12
CA THR A 135 -0.92 -1.00 -6.65
C THR A 135 -0.04 -1.71 -5.64
N LEU A 136 1.07 -2.28 -6.09
CA LEU A 136 2.03 -2.99 -5.25
C LEU A 136 2.53 -2.13 -4.07
N ASP A 137 3.02 -0.92 -4.35
CA ASP A 137 3.54 0.01 -3.34
C ASP A 137 2.47 0.33 -2.29
N LEU A 138 1.20 0.44 -2.71
CA LEU A 138 0.08 0.74 -1.84
C LEU A 138 -0.35 -0.49 -1.01
N MET A 139 -0.38 -1.71 -1.57
CA MET A 139 -0.63 -2.93 -0.78
C MET A 139 0.44 -3.13 0.30
N VAL A 140 1.72 -2.98 -0.06
CA VAL A 140 2.83 -3.07 0.88
C VAL A 140 2.74 -1.97 1.95
N PHE A 141 2.43 -0.74 1.55
CA PHE A 141 2.23 0.37 2.48
C PHE A 141 1.10 0.09 3.50
N TYR A 142 -0.05 -0.40 3.05
CA TYR A 142 -1.17 -0.70 3.94
C TYR A 142 -0.89 -1.86 4.92
N VAL A 143 -0.12 -2.88 4.50
CA VAL A 143 0.36 -3.93 5.44
C VAL A 143 1.27 -3.30 6.50
N ILE A 144 2.30 -2.55 6.10
CA ILE A 144 3.22 -1.90 7.03
C ILE A 144 2.49 -0.90 7.95
N GLN A 145 1.48 -0.18 7.43
CA GLN A 145 0.66 0.75 8.21
C GLN A 145 -0.16 0.02 9.29
N ARG A 146 -0.79 -1.12 8.98
CA ARG A 146 -1.53 -1.92 9.97
C ARG A 146 -0.61 -2.50 11.05
N LEU A 147 0.55 -3.00 10.66
CA LEU A 147 1.53 -3.54 11.61
C LEU A 147 2.15 -2.45 12.50
N ASN A 148 2.32 -1.23 11.98
CA ASN A 148 2.67 -0.07 12.79
C ASN A 148 1.53 0.35 13.73
N ALA A 149 0.27 0.33 13.29
CA ALA A 149 -0.88 0.64 14.14
C ALA A 149 -1.00 -0.33 15.35
N GLN A 150 -0.53 -1.57 15.19
CA GLN A 150 -0.46 -2.57 16.26
C GLN A 150 0.80 -2.45 17.15
N LYS A 151 1.70 -1.47 16.86
CA LYS A 151 3.00 -1.26 17.53
C LYS A 151 3.97 -2.44 17.38
N TRP A 152 4.03 -3.05 16.19
CA TRP A 152 4.85 -4.24 15.94
C TRP A 152 6.17 -3.98 15.21
N LEU A 153 6.29 -2.81 14.57
CA LEU A 153 7.44 -2.41 13.75
C LEU A 153 8.19 -1.21 14.35
N ALA A 154 7.47 -0.23 14.90
CA ALA A 154 8.07 0.88 15.65
C ALA A 154 8.05 0.61 17.16
N TRP A 155 9.23 0.64 17.79
CA TRP A 155 9.36 1.00 19.20
C TRP A 155 9.22 2.51 19.30
N ASN A 156 8.22 2.97 20.04
CA ASN A 156 7.96 4.39 20.29
C ASN A 156 7.32 4.59 21.67
#